data_AF-A0A3N7EIG6-F1
#
_entry.id   AF-A0A3N7EIG6-F1
#
_cell.length_a   1.000
_cell.length_b   1.000
_cell.length_c   1.000
_cell.angle_alpha   90.00
_cell.angle_beta   90.00
_cell.angle_gamma   90.00
#
_symmetry.space_group_name_H-M   'P 1'
#
loop_
_entity.id
_entity.type
_entity.pdbx_description
1 polymer ?
#
loop_
_entity_poly.entity_id
_entity_poly.type
_entity_poly.pdbx_seq_one_letter_code
_entity_poly.pdbx_strand_id
1 'polypeptide(L)'
;MTHQRLCSWLLCAALSLGTCAARGEPYRAQEENLQRFFTALSVPLGLSIVLSRKVARLHVSGLFDFDAPQQVLEVLALQEGLIWHRDGQVLYLYEADEVRNSAVALRHISVDRLRGQMRRTGLDESSYPLRKSAERMFSVTGPPSYVDQVLRLAKLMDRPPAPPRVVLPSVGVVQVFNVDVADRHYGVGTDTISVPGMASMIEARLSSEHKAQLAEGSLTFIAYPDTNSLLIRGKPDQVSLIKQWVAELDVLTPPDEVSLWQVGTDQNELKTLTAPPGPSPLTAEQHERVHRAYMPRGREISP
;
A
#
# COMPACT_ATOMS: atom_id res chain seq x y z
N MET A 1 -77.22 -2.42 -25.60
CA MET A 1 -75.81 -2.36 -25.16
C MET A 1 -74.85 -2.70 -26.30
N THR A 2 -74.87 -1.97 -27.42
CA THR A 2 -74.09 -2.35 -28.63
C THR A 2 -73.43 -1.18 -29.38
N HIS A 3 -73.69 0.09 -29.00
CA HIS A 3 -73.13 1.26 -29.72
C HIS A 3 -71.82 1.82 -29.12
N GLN A 4 -71.48 1.51 -27.87
CA GLN A 4 -70.31 2.09 -27.19
C GLN A 4 -68.98 1.40 -27.54
N ARG A 5 -69.01 0.15 -28.02
CA ARG A 5 -67.80 -0.61 -28.36
C ARG A 5 -67.24 -0.28 -29.75
N LEU A 6 -68.09 0.14 -30.70
CA LEU A 6 -67.66 0.52 -32.05
C LEU A 6 -66.95 1.89 -32.09
N CYS A 7 -67.38 2.86 -31.27
CA CYS A 7 -66.68 4.16 -31.18
C CYS A 7 -65.28 4.06 -30.57
N SER A 8 -65.05 3.12 -29.63
CA SER A 8 -63.74 2.94 -29.01
C SER A 8 -62.71 2.33 -29.96
N TRP A 9 -63.14 1.49 -30.90
CA TRP A 9 -62.25 0.90 -31.92
C TRP A 9 -61.90 1.91 -33.04
N LEU A 10 -62.83 2.79 -33.40
CA LEU A 10 -62.56 3.87 -34.37
C LEU A 10 -61.63 4.96 -33.80
N LEU A 11 -61.69 5.24 -32.49
CA LEU A 11 -60.77 6.17 -31.83
C LEU A 11 -59.35 5.62 -31.70
N CYS A 12 -59.17 4.32 -31.42
CA CYS A 12 -57.84 3.70 -31.41
C CYS A 12 -57.23 3.57 -32.81
N ALA A 13 -58.03 3.30 -33.85
CA ALA A 13 -57.55 3.27 -35.23
C ALA A 13 -57.15 4.67 -35.74
N ALA A 14 -57.88 5.72 -35.35
CA ALA A 14 -57.54 7.10 -35.70
C ALA A 14 -56.28 7.60 -34.95
N LEU A 15 -56.04 7.15 -33.72
CA LEU A 15 -54.83 7.48 -32.95
C LEU A 15 -53.57 6.73 -33.43
N SER A 16 -53.70 5.62 -34.16
CA SER A 16 -52.55 4.91 -34.76
C SER A 16 -52.06 5.49 -36.09
N LEU A 17 -52.79 6.45 -36.69
CA LEU A 17 -52.38 7.12 -37.94
C LEU A 17 -51.56 8.39 -37.70
N GLY A 18 -51.37 8.79 -36.44
CA GLY A 18 -50.66 10.00 -36.04
C GLY A 18 -49.23 9.78 -35.56
N THR A 19 -48.70 8.55 -35.61
CA THR A 19 -47.27 8.33 -35.43
C THR A 19 -46.60 8.71 -36.75
N CYS A 20 -46.40 10.01 -36.95
CA CYS A 20 -45.36 10.47 -37.84
C CYS A 20 -44.08 9.87 -37.26
N ALA A 21 -43.66 8.74 -37.80
CA ALA A 21 -42.28 8.32 -37.71
C ALA A 21 -41.50 9.56 -38.13
N ALA A 22 -40.90 10.24 -37.16
CA ALA A 22 -39.86 11.21 -37.43
C ALA A 22 -38.77 10.39 -38.11
N ARG A 23 -38.90 10.24 -39.43
CA ARG A 23 -37.84 9.71 -40.27
C ARG A 23 -36.69 10.67 -40.03
N GLY A 24 -35.61 10.20 -39.40
CA GLY A 24 -34.37 10.96 -39.36
C GLY A 24 -34.07 11.40 -40.79
N GLU A 25 -34.01 12.70 -40.99
CA GLU A 25 -33.59 13.25 -42.27
C GLU A 25 -32.19 12.66 -42.55
N PRO A 26 -32.01 11.92 -43.66
CA PRO A 26 -30.71 11.32 -43.97
C PRO A 26 -29.69 12.44 -44.11
N TYR A 27 -28.65 12.40 -43.30
CA TYR A 27 -27.58 13.37 -43.33
C TYR A 27 -26.83 13.25 -44.65
N ARG A 28 -26.97 14.26 -45.50
CA ARG A 28 -26.29 14.32 -46.80
C ARG A 28 -24.94 15.03 -46.64
N ALA A 29 -23.86 14.26 -46.65
CA ALA A 29 -22.51 14.77 -46.73
C ALA A 29 -22.11 14.94 -48.21
N GLN A 30 -21.70 16.14 -48.62
CA GLN A 30 -21.14 16.43 -49.95
C GLN A 30 -19.70 16.93 -49.76
N GLU A 31 -18.72 16.06 -50.00
CA GLU A 31 -17.29 16.33 -49.78
C GLU A 31 -17.02 17.00 -48.44
N GLU A 32 -17.72 16.55 -47.40
CA GLU A 32 -17.60 17.17 -46.09
C GLU A 32 -16.32 16.70 -45.42
N ASN A 33 -15.63 17.63 -44.78
CA ASN A 33 -14.46 17.29 -43.99
C ASN A 33 -14.87 16.32 -42.86
N LEU A 34 -14.12 15.23 -42.73
CA LEU A 34 -14.41 14.17 -41.76
C LEU A 34 -14.58 14.71 -40.34
N GLN A 35 -13.83 15.75 -39.97
CA GLN A 35 -13.96 16.40 -38.67
C GLN A 35 -15.35 17.01 -38.45
N ARG A 36 -15.90 17.72 -39.44
CA ARG A 36 -17.26 18.27 -39.32
C ARG A 36 -18.29 17.15 -39.26
N PHE A 37 -18.16 16.15 -40.11
CA PHE A 37 -19.04 14.98 -40.13
C PHE A 37 -19.08 14.30 -38.75
N PHE A 38 -17.92 13.97 -38.18
CA PHE A 38 -17.85 13.34 -36.87
C PHE A 38 -18.27 14.28 -35.73
N THR A 39 -18.10 15.59 -35.87
CA THR A 39 -18.66 16.55 -34.91
C THR A 39 -20.19 16.51 -34.93
N ALA A 40 -20.82 16.39 -36.12
CA ALA A 40 -22.26 16.21 -36.21
C ALA A 40 -22.71 14.85 -35.64
N LEU A 41 -21.97 13.78 -35.91
CA LEU A 41 -22.22 12.43 -35.39
C LEU A 41 -22.02 12.31 -33.86
N SER A 42 -21.23 13.20 -33.26
CA SER A 42 -20.98 13.24 -31.82
C SER A 42 -22.25 13.52 -31.00
N VAL A 43 -23.16 14.33 -31.56
CA VAL A 43 -24.42 14.74 -30.91
C VAL A 43 -25.36 13.55 -30.69
N PRO A 44 -25.74 12.76 -31.71
CA PRO A 44 -26.59 11.59 -31.52
C PRO A 44 -25.88 10.45 -30.76
N LEU A 45 -24.55 10.35 -30.83
CA LEU A 45 -23.80 9.36 -30.04
C LEU A 45 -23.68 9.73 -28.56
N GLY A 46 -23.79 11.01 -28.21
CA GLY A 46 -23.53 11.50 -26.85
C GLY A 46 -22.07 11.33 -26.40
N LEU A 47 -21.13 11.27 -27.35
CA LEU A 47 -19.70 11.06 -27.10
C LEU A 47 -18.88 12.20 -27.71
N SER A 48 -17.83 12.65 -27.02
CA SER A 48 -16.88 13.59 -27.62
C SER A 48 -15.95 12.85 -28.58
N ILE A 49 -15.92 13.25 -29.84
CA ILE A 49 -15.08 12.59 -30.85
C ILE A 49 -13.79 13.40 -31.09
N VAL A 50 -12.65 12.73 -30.98
CA VAL A 50 -11.32 13.31 -31.24
C VAL A 50 -10.67 12.58 -32.40
N LEU A 51 -10.25 13.33 -33.42
CA LEU A 51 -9.63 12.78 -34.63
C LEU A 51 -8.14 13.12 -34.67
N SER A 52 -7.33 12.22 -35.22
CA SER A 52 -5.96 12.56 -35.61
C SER A 52 -5.93 13.60 -36.73
N ARG A 53 -4.82 14.34 -36.84
CA ARG A 53 -4.60 15.34 -37.90
C ARG A 53 -4.57 14.75 -39.30
N LYS A 54 -4.31 13.44 -39.45
CA LYS A 54 -4.38 12.74 -40.74
C LYS A 54 -5.84 12.52 -41.13
N VAL A 55 -6.60 11.89 -40.24
CA VAL A 55 -8.02 11.59 -40.40
C VAL A 55 -8.86 12.85 -40.61
N ALA A 56 -8.54 13.95 -39.92
CA ALA A 56 -9.22 15.23 -40.08
C ALA A 56 -9.07 15.90 -41.47
N ARG A 57 -8.19 15.41 -42.35
CA ARG A 57 -8.03 15.92 -43.72
C ARG A 57 -8.82 15.11 -44.75
N LEU A 58 -9.37 13.97 -44.35
CA LEU A 58 -10.17 13.14 -45.21
C LEU A 58 -11.52 13.81 -45.46
N HIS A 59 -12.12 13.51 -46.61
CA HIS A 59 -13.43 14.01 -47.00
C HIS A 59 -14.34 12.82 -47.24
N VAL A 60 -15.59 12.95 -46.81
CA VAL A 60 -16.61 11.92 -47.00
C VAL A 60 -17.77 12.49 -47.80
N SER A 61 -18.22 11.71 -48.77
CA SER A 61 -19.37 12.02 -49.61
C SER A 61 -20.34 10.85 -49.56
N GLY A 62 -21.59 11.11 -49.20
CA GLY A 62 -22.58 10.06 -49.05
C GLY A 62 -23.85 10.52 -48.36
N LEU A 63 -24.83 9.62 -48.37
CA LEU A 63 -26.06 9.73 -47.59
C LEU A 63 -25.89 8.83 -46.37
N PHE A 64 -25.94 9.41 -45.18
CA PHE A 64 -25.76 8.69 -43.91
C PHE A 64 -27.00 8.82 -43.05
N ASP A 65 -27.41 7.73 -42.43
CA ASP A 65 -28.55 7.73 -41.51
C ASP A 65 -28.06 7.92 -40.06
N PHE A 66 -28.40 9.05 -39.46
CA PHE A 66 -28.00 9.38 -38.08
C PHE A 66 -28.91 8.75 -37.02
N ASP A 67 -29.97 8.03 -37.41
CA ASP A 67 -30.80 7.24 -36.50
C ASP A 67 -30.03 6.00 -35.97
N ALA A 68 -29.07 5.50 -36.76
CA ALA A 68 -28.17 4.39 -36.40
C ALA A 68 -26.69 4.83 -36.43
N PRO A 69 -26.27 5.76 -35.56
CA PRO A 69 -24.96 6.41 -35.68
C PRO A 69 -23.78 5.45 -35.43
N GLN A 70 -24.02 4.35 -34.69
CA GLN A 70 -23.03 3.29 -34.48
C GLN A 70 -22.72 2.52 -35.77
N GLN A 71 -23.76 2.20 -36.56
CA GLN A 71 -23.58 1.49 -37.83
C GLN A 71 -22.84 2.38 -38.83
N VAL A 72 -23.17 3.67 -38.87
CA VAL A 72 -22.48 4.65 -39.72
C VAL A 72 -21.00 4.73 -39.36
N LEU A 73 -20.66 4.80 -38.06
CA LEU A 73 -19.27 4.79 -37.59
C LEU A 73 -18.53 3.51 -38.04
N GLU A 74 -19.13 2.33 -37.87
CA GLU A 74 -18.51 1.06 -38.24
C GLU A 74 -18.28 0.95 -39.76
N VAL A 75 -19.29 1.29 -40.56
CA VAL A 75 -19.20 1.27 -42.02
C VAL A 75 -18.11 2.24 -42.50
N LEU A 76 -18.08 3.46 -41.96
CA LEU A 76 -17.04 4.43 -42.32
C LEU A 76 -15.65 4.01 -41.85
N ALA A 77 -15.54 3.43 -40.66
CA ALA A 77 -14.26 2.93 -40.17
C ALA A 77 -13.72 1.80 -41.04
N LEU A 78 -14.58 0.89 -41.50
CA LEU A 78 -14.21 -0.18 -42.42
C LEU A 78 -13.84 0.36 -43.81
N GLN A 79 -14.61 1.31 -44.34
CA GLN A 79 -14.39 1.86 -45.68
C GLN A 79 -13.10 2.68 -45.77
N GLU A 80 -12.85 3.56 -44.79
CA GLU A 80 -11.68 4.45 -44.78
C GLU A 80 -10.48 3.83 -44.03
N GLY A 81 -10.59 2.58 -43.57
CA GLY A 81 -9.50 1.89 -42.86
C GLY A 81 -9.13 2.56 -41.54
N LEU A 82 -10.12 3.08 -40.80
CA LEU A 82 -9.92 3.74 -39.52
C LEU A 82 -9.98 2.75 -38.37
N ILE A 83 -9.15 2.98 -37.37
CA ILE A 83 -9.22 2.31 -36.08
C ILE A 83 -9.78 3.29 -35.06
N TRP A 84 -10.69 2.82 -34.22
CA TRP A 84 -11.29 3.63 -33.16
C TRP A 84 -11.12 2.94 -31.81
N HIS A 85 -10.95 3.74 -30.77
CA HIS A 85 -11.02 3.26 -29.39
C HIS A 85 -11.81 4.25 -28.56
N ARG A 86 -12.52 3.73 -27.56
CA ARG A 86 -13.37 4.51 -26.67
C ARG A 86 -12.80 4.48 -25.26
N ASP A 87 -12.57 5.65 -24.70
CA ASP A 87 -12.17 5.83 -23.31
C ASP A 87 -13.30 6.58 -22.58
N GLY A 88 -14.18 5.83 -21.93
CA GLY A 88 -15.35 6.37 -21.23
C GLY A 88 -16.30 7.16 -22.15
N GLN A 89 -16.18 8.49 -22.14
CA GLN A 89 -17.01 9.44 -22.88
C GLN A 89 -16.33 10.02 -24.13
N VAL A 90 -15.06 9.68 -24.37
CA VAL A 90 -14.31 10.17 -25.52
C VAL A 90 -14.07 9.02 -26.50
N LEU A 91 -14.35 9.26 -27.77
CA LEU A 91 -14.06 8.35 -28.87
C LEU A 91 -12.89 8.92 -29.67
N TYR A 92 -11.82 8.15 -29.80
CA TYR A 92 -10.66 8.56 -30.57
C TYR A 92 -10.60 7.78 -31.89
N LEU A 93 -10.46 8.50 -33.00
CA LEU A 93 -10.30 7.92 -34.33
C LEU A 93 -8.90 8.17 -34.87
N TYR A 94 -8.30 7.10 -35.39
CA TYR A 94 -7.01 7.08 -36.05
C TYR A 94 -7.09 6.33 -37.36
N GLU A 95 -6.12 6.56 -38.22
CA GLU A 95 -5.91 5.76 -39.42
C GLU A 95 -5.21 4.44 -39.06
N ALA A 96 -5.40 3.38 -39.85
CA ALA A 96 -4.69 2.11 -39.66
C ALA A 96 -3.16 2.26 -39.63
N ASP A 97 -2.63 3.24 -40.36
CA ASP A 97 -1.19 3.54 -40.43
C ASP A 97 -0.63 4.21 -39.16
N GLU A 98 -1.50 4.68 -38.26
CA GLU A 98 -1.08 5.34 -37.01
C GLU A 98 -0.93 4.38 -35.84
N VAL A 99 -1.06 3.06 -36.06
CA VAL A 99 -0.77 2.06 -35.03
C VAL A 99 0.69 2.19 -34.58
N ARG A 100 0.90 2.34 -33.27
CA ARG A 100 2.22 2.42 -32.66
C ARG A 100 2.51 1.14 -31.88
N ASN A 101 3.73 0.64 -32.04
CA ASN A 101 4.30 -0.40 -31.19
C ASN A 101 5.39 0.24 -30.31
N SER A 102 5.27 0.10 -29.00
CA SER A 102 6.27 0.57 -28.05
C SER A 102 6.70 -0.57 -27.14
N ALA A 103 8.00 -0.80 -27.07
CA ALA A 103 8.61 -1.73 -26.14
C ALA A 103 9.33 -0.95 -25.04
N VAL A 104 9.02 -1.25 -23.78
CA VAL A 104 9.56 -0.52 -22.62
C VAL A 104 10.05 -1.46 -21.54
N ALA A 105 11.25 -1.15 -21.06
CA ALA A 105 11.87 -1.77 -19.90
C ALA A 105 11.60 -0.94 -18.64
N LEU A 106 10.99 -1.58 -17.65
CA LEU A 106 10.74 -1.07 -16.30
C LEU A 106 11.97 -1.31 -15.42
N ARG A 107 12.21 -0.43 -14.44
CA ARG A 107 13.39 -0.52 -13.54
C ARG A 107 13.06 -1.12 -12.19
N HIS A 108 11.98 -0.67 -11.56
CA HIS A 108 11.64 -0.94 -10.16
C HIS A 108 10.39 -1.82 -9.99
N ILE A 109 9.57 -1.92 -11.03
CA ILE A 109 8.26 -2.59 -11.02
C ILE A 109 8.25 -3.76 -12.02
N SER A 110 7.57 -4.86 -11.64
CA SER A 110 7.26 -5.99 -12.52
C SER A 110 6.05 -5.71 -13.42
N VAL A 111 6.05 -6.30 -14.62
CA VAL A 111 4.96 -6.13 -15.60
C VAL A 111 3.60 -6.57 -15.02
N ASP A 112 3.55 -7.59 -14.18
CA ASP A 112 2.30 -8.09 -13.59
C ASP A 112 1.66 -7.08 -12.61
N ARG A 113 2.48 -6.27 -11.94
CA ARG A 113 2.00 -5.19 -11.05
C ARG A 113 1.42 -4.04 -11.86
N LEU A 114 2.04 -3.71 -13.00
CA LEU A 114 1.50 -2.72 -13.95
C LEU A 114 0.17 -3.21 -14.54
N ARG A 115 0.09 -4.47 -14.97
CA ARG A 115 -1.15 -5.08 -15.48
C ARG A 115 -2.27 -5.06 -14.44
N GLY A 116 -1.95 -5.39 -13.18
CA GLY A 116 -2.89 -5.27 -12.07
C GLY A 116 -3.41 -3.85 -11.87
N GLN A 117 -2.56 -2.83 -12.07
CA GLN A 117 -2.97 -1.44 -12.00
C GLN A 117 -3.85 -1.03 -13.19
N MET A 118 -3.51 -1.46 -14.41
CA MET A 118 -4.30 -1.18 -15.61
C MET A 118 -5.74 -1.69 -15.48
N ARG A 119 -5.91 -2.90 -14.92
CA ARG A 119 -7.24 -3.46 -14.61
C ARG A 119 -8.03 -2.61 -13.62
N ARG A 120 -7.36 -2.06 -12.61
CA ARG A 120 -8.00 -1.20 -11.59
C ARG A 120 -8.42 0.16 -12.16
N THR A 121 -7.68 0.69 -13.12
CA THR A 121 -7.98 1.97 -13.77
C THR A 121 -8.90 1.83 -14.98
N GLY A 122 -9.26 0.60 -15.38
CA GLY A 122 -10.05 0.36 -16.59
C GLY A 122 -9.28 0.57 -17.90
N LEU A 123 -7.95 0.60 -17.86
CA LEU A 123 -7.08 0.77 -19.03
C LEU A 123 -6.66 -0.57 -19.67
N ASP A 124 -7.12 -1.70 -19.14
CA ASP A 124 -6.82 -3.02 -19.69
C ASP A 124 -7.81 -3.35 -20.81
N GLU A 125 -7.47 -2.97 -22.05
CA GLU A 125 -8.28 -3.22 -23.24
C GLU A 125 -7.95 -4.58 -23.86
N SER A 126 -8.96 -5.44 -24.03
CA SER A 126 -8.76 -6.78 -24.61
C SER A 126 -8.30 -6.74 -26.08
N SER A 127 -8.69 -5.69 -26.81
CA SER A 127 -8.31 -5.48 -28.21
C SER A 127 -6.82 -5.14 -28.38
N TYR A 128 -6.19 -4.59 -27.32
CA TYR A 128 -4.79 -4.15 -27.33
C TYR A 128 -4.03 -4.76 -26.15
N PRO A 129 -3.78 -6.09 -26.17
CA PRO A 129 -3.20 -6.79 -25.05
C PRO A 129 -1.74 -6.38 -24.83
N LEU A 130 -1.39 -6.13 -23.56
CA LEU A 130 -0.02 -5.88 -23.15
C LEU A 130 0.78 -7.20 -23.16
N ARG A 131 1.76 -7.30 -24.06
CA ARG A 131 2.59 -8.50 -24.21
C ARG A 131 3.79 -8.42 -23.26
N LYS A 132 3.91 -9.39 -22.35
CA LYS A 132 5.07 -9.54 -21.46
C LYS A 132 6.19 -10.24 -22.25
N SER A 133 7.32 -9.57 -22.44
CA SER A 133 8.52 -10.14 -23.05
C SER A 133 9.50 -10.66 -21.98
N ALA A 134 9.61 -9.97 -20.84
CA ALA A 134 10.36 -10.42 -19.67
C ALA A 134 9.70 -9.89 -18.38
N GLU A 135 10.26 -10.21 -17.20
CA GLU A 135 9.73 -9.76 -15.90
C GLU A 135 9.51 -8.25 -15.79
N ARG A 136 10.40 -7.48 -16.41
CA ARG A 136 10.36 -6.01 -16.43
C ARG A 136 10.31 -5.44 -17.84
N MET A 137 10.02 -6.25 -18.86
CA MET A 137 9.97 -5.80 -20.25
C MET A 137 8.60 -6.13 -20.84
N PHE A 138 7.92 -5.11 -21.35
CA PHE A 138 6.65 -5.29 -22.04
C PHE A 138 6.64 -4.57 -23.38
N SER A 139 5.80 -5.06 -24.27
CA SER A 139 5.44 -4.37 -25.50
C SER A 139 3.94 -4.12 -25.54
N VAL A 140 3.57 -2.93 -26.01
CA VAL A 140 2.19 -2.51 -26.22
C VAL A 140 2.05 -2.05 -27.66
N THR A 141 1.01 -2.55 -28.32
CA THR A 141 0.65 -2.20 -29.70
C THR A 141 -0.77 -1.68 -29.70
N GLY A 142 -0.99 -0.49 -30.25
CA GLY A 142 -2.32 0.08 -30.34
C GLY A 142 -2.33 1.53 -30.85
N PRO A 143 -3.48 2.21 -30.71
CA PRO A 143 -3.62 3.61 -31.05
C PRO A 143 -2.64 4.49 -30.26
N PRO A 144 -2.16 5.62 -30.82
CA PRO A 144 -1.19 6.49 -30.16
C PRO A 144 -1.60 6.95 -28.76
N SER A 145 -2.87 7.34 -28.56
CA SER A 145 -3.36 7.78 -27.24
C SER A 145 -3.27 6.68 -26.20
N TYR A 146 -3.72 5.46 -26.55
CA TYR A 146 -3.65 4.31 -25.64
C TYR A 146 -2.21 3.98 -25.24
N VAL A 147 -1.29 3.93 -26.22
CA VAL A 147 0.14 3.70 -25.95
C VAL A 147 0.69 4.79 -25.03
N ASP A 148 0.39 6.06 -25.28
CA ASP A 148 0.88 7.17 -24.46
C ASP A 148 0.30 7.15 -23.02
N GLN A 149 -0.96 6.75 -22.85
CA GLN A 149 -1.59 6.54 -21.53
C GLN A 149 -0.88 5.43 -20.75
N VAL A 150 -0.64 4.27 -21.39
CA VAL A 150 0.10 3.14 -20.77
C VAL A 150 1.52 3.56 -20.40
N LEU A 151 2.22 4.28 -21.27
CA LEU A 151 3.57 4.80 -21.01
C LEU A 151 3.59 5.79 -19.84
N ARG A 152 2.58 6.67 -19.76
CA ARG A 152 2.44 7.63 -18.65
C ARG A 152 2.21 6.92 -17.33
N LEU A 153 1.31 5.93 -17.31
CA LEU A 153 1.05 5.11 -16.12
C LEU A 153 2.31 4.34 -15.70
N ALA A 154 3.00 3.71 -16.65
CA ALA A 154 4.24 3.00 -16.40
C ALA A 154 5.29 3.91 -15.75
N LYS A 155 5.49 5.14 -16.27
CA LYS A 155 6.41 6.13 -15.68
C LYS A 155 6.00 6.55 -14.26
N LEU A 156 4.70 6.71 -14.00
CA LEU A 156 4.20 7.08 -12.67
C LEU A 156 4.40 5.96 -11.64
N MET A 157 4.32 4.71 -12.07
CA MET A 157 4.51 3.53 -11.22
C MET A 157 5.97 3.12 -11.08
N ASP A 158 6.81 3.33 -12.09
CA ASP A 158 8.24 2.99 -12.11
C ASP A 158 9.09 4.01 -11.35
N ARG A 159 8.58 4.44 -10.19
CA ARG A 159 9.34 5.27 -9.27
C ARG A 159 10.26 4.39 -8.43
N PRO A 160 11.44 4.91 -8.05
CA PRO A 160 12.30 4.21 -7.11
C PRO A 160 11.51 3.91 -5.82
N PRO A 161 11.72 2.74 -5.19
CA PRO A 161 11.16 2.45 -3.89
C PRO A 161 11.49 3.61 -2.94
N ALA A 162 10.52 4.01 -2.11
CA ALA A 162 10.82 4.93 -1.03
C ALA A 162 11.99 4.35 -0.22
N PRO A 163 12.99 5.17 0.17
CA PRO A 163 14.07 4.66 0.99
C PRO A 163 13.44 4.03 2.23
N PRO A 164 13.95 2.86 2.68
CA PRO A 164 13.46 2.24 3.90
C PRO A 164 13.51 3.31 4.99
N ARG A 165 12.39 3.52 5.69
CA ARG A 165 12.38 4.40 6.86
C ARG A 165 13.39 3.80 7.84
N VAL A 166 14.58 4.38 7.91
CA VAL A 166 15.57 4.05 8.93
C VAL A 166 14.98 4.51 10.25
N VAL A 167 14.29 3.61 10.94
CA VAL A 167 13.84 3.83 12.31
C VAL A 167 15.11 3.89 13.13
N LEU A 168 15.51 5.10 13.53
CA LEU A 168 16.65 5.29 14.41
C LEU A 168 16.45 4.43 15.67
N PRO A 169 17.48 3.67 16.10
CA PRO A 169 17.37 2.88 17.33
C PRO A 169 17.10 3.84 18.50
N SER A 170 15.98 3.64 19.17
CA SER A 170 15.66 4.34 20.41
C SER A 170 16.45 3.73 21.55
N VAL A 171 16.93 4.59 22.47
CA VAL A 171 17.60 4.19 23.69
C VAL A 171 16.71 4.55 24.88
N GLY A 172 16.47 3.60 25.77
CA GLY A 172 15.74 3.80 27.02
C GLY A 172 16.57 3.34 28.22
N VAL A 173 16.59 4.15 29.27
CA VAL A 173 17.12 3.75 30.58
C VAL A 173 15.92 3.49 31.50
N VAL A 174 15.95 2.39 32.25
CA VAL A 174 14.94 2.04 33.25
C VAL A 174 15.64 1.78 34.57
N GLN A 175 15.24 2.49 35.61
CA GLN A 175 15.71 2.26 36.97
C GLN A 175 14.83 1.19 37.63
N VAL A 176 15.44 0.25 38.32
CA VAL A 176 14.75 -0.81 39.07
C VAL A 176 14.88 -0.50 40.56
N PHE A 177 13.77 -0.60 41.31
CA PHE A 177 13.73 -0.17 42.71
C PHE A 177 13.68 -1.30 43.72
N ASN A 178 12.99 -2.40 43.40
CA ASN A 178 12.69 -3.48 44.34
C ASN A 178 13.58 -4.70 44.17
N VAL A 179 14.06 -4.96 42.94
CA VAL A 179 14.89 -6.13 42.60
C VAL A 179 16.25 -5.68 42.07
N ASP A 180 17.30 -6.48 42.31
CA ASP A 180 18.62 -6.20 41.76
C ASP A 180 18.67 -6.51 40.25
N VAL A 181 19.36 -5.64 39.50
CA VAL A 181 19.51 -5.82 38.05
C VAL A 181 20.48 -6.94 37.70
N ALA A 182 21.51 -7.16 38.52
CA ALA A 182 22.51 -8.20 38.33
C ALA A 182 22.24 -9.43 39.22
N ASP A 183 22.73 -10.59 38.79
CA ASP A 183 22.63 -11.84 39.56
C ASP A 183 23.40 -11.72 40.88
N ARG A 184 22.81 -12.22 41.97
CA ARG A 184 23.44 -12.28 43.28
C ARG A 184 23.83 -13.70 43.63
N HIS A 185 25.09 -13.87 44.00
CA HIS A 185 25.63 -15.14 44.45
C HIS A 185 25.76 -15.13 45.97
N TYR A 186 25.01 -15.98 46.66
CA TYR A 186 25.03 -16.16 48.11
C TYR A 186 25.71 -17.47 48.46
N GLY A 187 26.80 -17.42 49.23
CA GLY A 187 27.50 -18.62 49.65
C GLY A 187 28.84 -18.30 50.28
N VAL A 188 29.30 -19.18 51.16
CA VAL A 188 30.66 -19.17 51.71
C VAL A 188 31.24 -20.55 51.44
N GLY A 189 32.21 -20.66 50.55
CA GLY A 189 32.84 -21.94 50.18
C GLY A 189 32.29 -22.53 48.88
N THR A 190 32.11 -23.86 48.82
CA THR A 190 31.72 -24.61 47.60
C THR A 190 30.22 -24.56 47.28
N ASP A 191 29.39 -24.10 48.22
CA ASP A 191 27.94 -24.00 48.04
C ASP A 191 27.54 -22.55 47.77
N THR A 192 27.52 -22.18 46.50
CA THR A 192 27.09 -20.85 46.03
C THR A 192 25.70 -20.94 45.41
N ILE A 193 24.72 -20.30 46.05
CA ILE A 193 23.34 -20.16 45.58
C ILE A 193 23.24 -18.90 44.72
N SER A 194 22.84 -19.03 43.46
CA SER A 194 22.65 -17.90 42.55
C SER A 194 21.18 -17.47 42.49
N VAL A 195 20.89 -16.23 42.90
CA VAL A 195 19.60 -15.57 42.70
C VAL A 195 19.67 -14.76 41.41
N PRO A 196 18.83 -15.05 40.40
CA PRO A 196 18.83 -14.32 39.14
C PRO A 196 18.34 -12.88 39.34
N GLY A 197 19.03 -11.92 38.71
CA GLY A 197 18.65 -10.51 38.68
C GLY A 197 17.70 -10.19 37.52
N MET A 198 17.28 -8.93 37.47
CA MET A 198 16.30 -8.44 36.49
C MET A 198 16.73 -8.64 35.03
N ALA A 199 18.03 -8.49 34.73
CA ALA A 199 18.55 -8.71 33.39
C ALA A 199 18.36 -10.17 32.93
N SER A 200 18.69 -11.12 33.81
CA SER A 200 18.55 -12.57 33.56
C SER A 200 17.08 -13.00 33.46
N MET A 201 16.19 -12.40 34.26
CA MET A 201 14.74 -12.63 34.17
C MET A 201 14.15 -12.15 32.84
N ILE A 202 14.56 -10.96 32.37
CA ILE A 202 14.13 -10.42 31.07
C ILE A 202 14.69 -11.26 29.93
N GLU A 203 15.95 -11.69 30.01
CA GLU A 203 16.56 -12.57 29.01
C GLU A 203 15.89 -13.95 28.93
N ALA A 204 15.52 -14.53 30.06
CA ALA A 204 14.77 -15.78 30.13
C ALA A 204 13.37 -15.64 29.50
N ARG A 205 12.67 -14.51 29.73
CA ARG A 205 11.35 -14.21 29.13
C ARG A 205 11.44 -13.95 27.63
N LEU A 206 12.49 -13.25 27.19
CA LEU A 206 12.78 -13.04 25.76
C LEU A 206 13.07 -14.35 25.03
N SER A 207 13.83 -15.26 25.67
CA SER A 207 14.22 -16.54 25.11
C SER A 207 13.07 -17.53 24.98
N SER A 208 12.07 -17.44 25.87
CA SER A 208 10.93 -18.36 25.93
C SER A 208 9.76 -17.95 25.02
N GLU A 209 9.41 -16.66 24.95
CA GLU A 209 8.13 -16.25 24.33
C GLU A 209 8.27 -15.44 23.03
N HIS A 210 9.35 -14.66 22.84
CA HIS A 210 9.33 -13.56 21.85
C HIS A 210 10.59 -13.40 20.99
N LYS A 211 11.59 -14.29 21.08
CA LYS A 211 12.81 -14.20 20.25
C LYS A 211 12.49 -14.10 18.75
N ALA A 212 11.48 -14.81 18.23
CA ALA A 212 11.12 -14.73 16.81
C ALA A 212 10.46 -13.41 16.38
N GLN A 213 9.76 -12.70 17.28
CA GLN A 213 9.07 -11.44 16.98
C GLN A 213 9.94 -10.19 17.25
N LEU A 214 10.94 -10.32 18.15
CA LEU A 214 11.84 -9.23 18.55
C LEU A 214 13.25 -9.36 17.94
N ALA A 215 13.61 -10.47 17.30
CA ALA A 215 14.94 -10.70 16.69
C ALA A 215 15.17 -10.03 15.33
N GLU A 216 14.29 -9.14 14.87
CA GLU A 216 14.68 -8.17 13.84
C GLU A 216 15.65 -7.14 14.42
N GLY A 217 16.91 -7.58 14.57
CA GLY A 217 18.15 -6.81 14.63
C GLY A 217 18.17 -5.55 15.48
N SER A 218 19.08 -5.54 16.47
CA SER A 218 19.54 -4.41 17.30
C SER A 218 18.92 -4.23 18.69
N LEU A 219 18.26 -5.26 19.24
CA LEU A 219 17.90 -5.24 20.65
C LEU A 219 19.12 -5.57 21.53
N THR A 220 19.58 -4.62 22.34
CA THR A 220 20.71 -4.79 23.25
C THR A 220 20.34 -4.31 24.64
N PHE A 221 20.71 -5.10 25.64
CA PHE A 221 20.49 -4.82 27.06
C PHE A 221 21.81 -4.75 27.78
N ILE A 222 21.98 -3.74 28.64
CA ILE A 222 23.17 -3.61 29.48
C ILE A 222 22.70 -3.32 30.91
N ALA A 223 23.09 -4.21 31.82
CA ALA A 223 22.88 -4.06 33.26
C ALA A 223 23.96 -3.16 33.87
N TYR A 224 23.54 -2.18 34.68
CA TYR A 224 24.42 -1.36 35.48
C TYR A 224 24.13 -1.61 36.97
N PRO A 225 24.88 -2.51 37.62
CA PRO A 225 24.64 -2.86 39.03
C PRO A 225 24.91 -1.68 39.97
N ASP A 226 25.89 -0.83 39.67
CA ASP A 226 26.26 0.34 40.48
C ASP A 226 25.09 1.32 40.67
N THR A 227 24.20 1.39 39.68
CA THR A 227 23.07 2.33 39.63
C THR A 227 21.72 1.64 39.64
N ASN A 228 21.71 0.31 39.82
CA ASN A 228 20.56 -0.57 39.65
C ASN A 228 19.66 -0.19 38.45
N SER A 229 20.30 0.01 37.28
CA SER A 229 19.62 0.50 36.07
C SER A 229 19.86 -0.43 34.88
N LEU A 230 18.88 -0.49 33.98
CA LEU A 230 18.91 -1.30 32.78
C LEU A 230 18.81 -0.40 31.53
N LEU A 231 19.82 -0.48 30.66
CA LEU A 231 19.88 0.23 29.40
C LEU A 231 19.34 -0.67 28.28
N ILE A 232 18.41 -0.14 27.50
CA ILE A 232 17.74 -0.83 26.40
C ILE A 232 18.00 -0.04 25.12
N ARG A 233 18.55 -0.69 24.11
CA ARG A 233 18.68 -0.14 22.76
C ARG A 233 17.89 -1.00 21.80
N GLY A 234 17.03 -0.41 20.97
CA GLY A 234 16.21 -1.15 19.99
C GLY A 234 15.18 -0.26 19.28
N LYS A 235 14.22 -0.88 18.58
CA LYS A 235 13.07 -0.16 18.01
C LYS A 235 12.20 0.45 19.13
N PRO A 236 11.49 1.58 18.90
CA PRO A 236 10.69 2.24 19.93
C PRO A 236 9.61 1.34 20.53
N ASP A 237 9.01 0.47 19.72
CA ASP A 237 8.00 -0.48 20.17
C ASP A 237 8.60 -1.54 21.11
N GLN A 238 9.83 -1.98 20.83
CA GLN A 238 10.56 -2.94 21.66
C GLN A 238 10.92 -2.31 23.01
N VAL A 239 11.49 -1.10 22.99
CA VAL A 239 11.86 -0.37 24.23
C VAL A 239 10.65 -0.16 25.13
N SER A 240 9.48 0.15 24.56
CA SER A 240 8.24 0.34 25.32
C SER A 240 7.74 -0.96 25.95
N LEU A 241 7.81 -2.08 25.22
CA LEU A 241 7.44 -3.41 25.73
C LEU A 241 8.33 -3.84 26.91
N ILE A 242 9.63 -3.65 26.81
CA ILE A 242 10.56 -4.02 27.89
C ILE A 242 10.34 -3.13 29.11
N LYS A 243 10.07 -1.84 28.92
CA LYS A 243 9.70 -0.95 30.04
C LYS A 243 8.49 -1.47 30.80
N GLN A 244 7.48 -1.98 30.09
CA GLN A 244 6.33 -2.61 30.72
C GLN A 244 6.71 -3.86 31.51
N TRP A 245 7.55 -4.74 30.94
CA TRP A 245 7.99 -5.94 31.66
C TRP A 245 8.81 -5.62 32.91
N VAL A 246 9.68 -4.60 32.84
CA VAL A 246 10.41 -4.15 34.03
C VAL A 246 9.42 -3.66 35.09
N ALA A 247 8.40 -2.89 34.72
CA ALA A 247 7.39 -2.42 35.68
C ALA A 247 6.54 -3.56 36.28
N GLU A 248 6.27 -4.63 35.51
CA GLU A 248 5.58 -5.83 36.00
C GLU A 248 6.43 -6.66 36.97
N LEU A 249 7.74 -6.74 36.72
CA LEU A 249 8.68 -7.54 37.51
C LEU A 249 9.26 -6.77 38.71
N ASP A 250 9.28 -5.44 38.65
CA ASP A 250 9.77 -4.55 39.72
C ASP A 250 8.69 -4.31 40.79
N VAL A 251 8.14 -5.39 41.33
CA VAL A 251 7.19 -5.35 42.46
C VAL A 251 7.94 -5.65 43.75
N LEU A 252 7.54 -5.00 44.85
CA LEU A 252 8.08 -5.27 46.18
C LEU A 252 7.74 -6.72 46.58
N THR A 253 8.69 -7.62 46.45
CA THR A 253 8.57 -8.99 46.96
C THR A 253 8.69 -8.95 48.48
N PRO A 254 7.65 -9.31 49.26
CA PRO A 254 7.77 -9.38 50.72
C PRO A 254 8.83 -10.41 51.10
N PRO A 255 9.73 -10.10 52.06
CA PRO A 255 10.86 -10.96 52.43
C PRO A 255 10.46 -12.33 53.00
N ASP A 256 9.17 -12.53 53.32
CA ASP A 256 8.65 -13.72 53.97
C ASP A 256 8.38 -14.91 53.02
N GLU A 257 8.49 -14.73 51.69
CA GLU A 257 8.09 -15.78 50.74
C GLU A 257 9.21 -16.33 49.84
N VAL A 258 10.46 -15.85 49.98
CA VAL A 258 11.62 -16.48 49.31
C VAL A 258 12.08 -17.69 50.14
N SER A 259 11.29 -18.76 50.09
CA SER A 259 11.76 -20.09 50.50
C SER A 259 12.84 -20.53 49.51
N LEU A 260 14.10 -20.33 49.89
CA LEU A 260 15.27 -20.89 49.22
C LEU A 260 15.19 -22.41 49.31
N TRP A 261 14.61 -23.06 48.30
CA TRP A 261 14.59 -24.52 48.24
C TRP A 261 15.96 -25.03 47.80
N GLN A 262 16.64 -25.72 48.72
CA GLN A 262 17.84 -26.49 48.41
C GLN A 262 17.48 -27.61 47.42
N VAL A 263 18.20 -27.69 46.30
CA VAL A 263 18.42 -28.98 45.61
C VAL A 263 19.88 -29.34 45.87
N GLY A 264 20.11 -29.95 47.02
CA GLY A 264 21.39 -30.55 47.42
C GLY A 264 21.09 -31.81 48.21
N THR A 265 21.40 -32.96 47.63
CA THR A 265 21.50 -34.25 48.32
C THR A 265 22.52 -34.11 49.44
N ASP A 266 22.06 -33.80 50.65
CA ASP A 266 22.51 -34.42 51.91
C ASP A 266 21.76 -33.76 53.08
N GLN A 267 21.12 -34.61 53.90
CA GLN A 267 20.26 -34.22 55.00
C GLN A 267 21.08 -33.83 56.23
N ASN A 268 21.31 -32.53 56.44
CA ASN A 268 21.15 -31.90 57.76
C ASN A 268 21.51 -30.40 57.73
N GLU A 269 20.76 -29.63 58.51
CA GLU A 269 20.92 -28.19 58.82
C GLU A 269 20.23 -27.20 57.88
N LEU A 270 18.99 -26.85 58.28
CA LEU A 270 18.20 -25.76 57.73
C LEU A 270 18.69 -24.42 58.30
N LYS A 271 19.44 -23.63 57.53
CA LYS A 271 19.80 -22.24 57.87
C LYS A 271 18.90 -21.27 57.10
N THR A 272 17.99 -20.61 57.81
CA THR A 272 17.20 -19.49 57.28
C THR A 272 18.09 -18.25 57.23
N LEU A 273 18.47 -17.80 56.03
CA LEU A 273 19.21 -16.55 55.81
C LEU A 273 18.20 -15.44 55.51
N THR A 274 18.11 -14.42 56.37
CA THR A 274 17.31 -13.21 56.11
C THR A 274 18.05 -12.29 55.14
N ALA A 275 17.37 -11.81 54.09
CA ALA A 275 17.97 -11.00 53.04
C ALA A 275 18.42 -9.59 53.52
N PRO A 276 19.56 -9.05 53.04
CA PRO A 276 19.99 -7.67 53.32
C PRO A 276 19.12 -6.62 52.59
N PRO A 277 19.10 -5.35 53.05
CA PRO A 277 18.24 -4.29 52.50
C PRO A 277 18.58 -3.93 51.04
N GLY A 278 17.56 -3.53 50.30
CA GLY A 278 17.62 -3.21 48.86
C GLY A 278 18.46 -1.96 48.52
N PRO A 279 18.77 -1.75 47.22
CA PRO A 279 19.66 -0.69 46.76
C PRO A 279 19.10 0.73 46.95
N SER A 280 19.98 1.72 47.11
CA SER A 280 19.62 3.14 47.23
C SER A 280 19.34 3.77 45.86
N PRO A 281 18.27 4.56 45.68
CA PRO A 281 17.93 5.17 44.40
C PRO A 281 18.92 6.28 43.99
N LEU A 282 19.09 6.46 42.68
CA LEU A 282 19.91 7.52 42.08
C LEU A 282 19.45 8.93 42.47
N THR A 283 20.41 9.85 42.61
CA THR A 283 20.12 11.30 42.67
C THR A 283 19.89 11.86 41.26
N ALA A 284 19.09 12.94 41.16
CA ALA A 284 18.73 13.56 39.88
C ALA A 284 19.94 13.94 39.00
N GLU A 285 21.06 14.34 39.61
CA GLU A 285 22.30 14.69 38.90
C GLU A 285 23.00 13.47 38.27
N GLN A 286 22.92 12.31 38.93
CA GLN A 286 23.48 11.06 38.40
C GLN A 286 22.68 10.58 37.19
N HIS A 287 21.35 10.73 37.24
CA HIS A 287 20.47 10.49 36.10
C HIS A 287 20.83 11.35 34.89
N GLU A 288 21.05 12.65 35.09
CA GLU A 288 21.33 13.55 33.98
C GLU A 288 22.70 13.28 33.32
N ARG A 289 23.71 12.87 34.11
CA ARG A 289 25.02 12.47 33.59
C ARG A 289 24.95 11.25 32.70
N VAL A 290 24.22 10.21 33.11
CA VAL A 290 24.00 9.01 32.30
C VAL A 290 23.18 9.37 31.06
N HIS A 291 22.11 10.16 31.21
CA HIS A 291 21.29 10.58 30.07
C HIS A 291 22.10 11.38 29.02
N ARG A 292 22.97 12.30 29.46
CA ARG A 292 23.78 13.15 28.58
C ARG A 292 24.92 12.41 27.88
N ALA A 293 25.52 11.41 28.52
CA ALA A 293 26.61 10.63 27.94
C ALA A 293 26.15 9.74 26.77
N TYR A 294 24.87 9.38 26.72
CA TYR A 294 24.35 8.37 25.81
C TYR A 294 23.33 8.88 24.78
N MET A 295 22.91 10.14 24.86
CA MET A 295 22.25 10.80 23.72
C MET A 295 23.28 11.06 22.61
N PRO A 296 22.95 10.76 21.33
CA PRO A 296 23.80 11.21 20.23
C PRO A 296 23.88 12.73 20.31
N ARG A 297 25.10 13.31 20.27
CA ARG A 297 25.25 14.75 20.05
C ARG A 297 24.44 15.10 18.80
N GLY A 298 23.30 15.75 19.00
CA GLY A 298 22.53 16.35 17.92
C GLY A 298 23.50 17.23 17.17
N ARG A 299 23.70 16.92 15.89
CA ARG A 299 24.41 17.81 14.99
C ARG A 299 23.65 19.12 15.02
N GLU A 300 24.28 20.18 15.51
CA GLU A 300 23.81 21.54 15.33
C GLU A 300 23.50 21.71 13.84
N ILE A 301 22.23 21.82 13.51
CA ILE A 301 21.81 22.34 12.22
C ILE A 301 21.96 23.84 12.38
N SER A 302 23.14 24.36 12.04
CA SER A 302 23.29 25.79 11.80
C SER A 302 22.36 26.19 10.65
N PRO A 303 21.74 27.40 10.72
CA PRO A 303 20.86 27.90 9.67
C PRO A 303 21.57 28.07 8.32
#